data_AF-A0AAF0CC45-F1
#
_entry.id   AF-A0AAF0CC45-F1
#
_cell.length_a   1.000
_cell.length_b   1.000
_cell.length_c   1.000
_cell.angle_alpha   90.00
_cell.angle_beta   90.00
_cell.angle_gamma   90.00
#
_symmetry.space_group_name_H-M   'P 1'
#
loop_
_entity.id
_entity.type
_entity.pdbx_description
1 polymer ?
#
loop_
_entity_poly.entity_id
_entity_poly.type
_entity_poly.pdbx_seq_one_letter_code
_entity_poly.pdbx_strand_id
1 'polypeptide(L)'
;MEQESSASKSKRRARVLRRSATEVFFAMLFVAAVLIGDRSASGQDAALYMKILAVGLPLLVVTVWWLFYAKLITSLGEFERAMATRSLAISCGVTLWVTTAWGLAIEFAGAPGLSLALIAPLAAIIYSVTRAIFHFVYR
;
A
#
# COMPACT_ATOMS: atom_id res chain seq x y z
N MET A 1 9.70 -11.40 -36.57
CA MET A 1 8.60 -11.37 -35.57
C MET A 1 8.39 -12.81 -35.11
N GLU A 2 9.16 -13.25 -34.10
CA GLU A 2 9.01 -14.59 -33.53
C GLU A 2 7.65 -14.72 -32.85
N GLN A 3 6.89 -15.75 -33.22
CA GLN A 3 5.64 -16.10 -32.56
C GLN A 3 5.97 -16.54 -31.13
N GLU A 4 5.80 -15.64 -30.16
CA GLU A 4 5.77 -16.01 -28.75
C GLU A 4 4.73 -17.13 -28.56
N SER A 5 5.21 -18.36 -28.33
CA SER A 5 4.40 -19.54 -28.06
C SER A 5 3.34 -19.25 -26.99
N SER A 6 2.10 -19.69 -27.22
CA SER A 6 0.95 -19.47 -26.32
C SER A 6 1.22 -19.89 -24.87
N ALA A 7 2.12 -20.87 -24.67
CA ALA A 7 2.60 -21.32 -23.37
C ALA A 7 3.40 -20.23 -22.60
N SER A 8 4.19 -19.41 -23.29
CA SER A 8 4.92 -18.28 -22.70
C SER A 8 3.97 -17.19 -22.19
N LYS A 9 2.96 -16.83 -23.02
CA LYS A 9 1.95 -15.83 -22.66
C LYS A 9 1.08 -16.26 -21.47
N SER A 10 0.72 -17.55 -21.41
CA SER A 10 -0.02 -18.13 -20.27
C SER A 10 0.78 -18.07 -18.96
N LYS A 11 2.06 -18.46 -18.99
CA LYS A 11 2.96 -18.38 -17.82
C LYS A 11 3.18 -16.94 -17.35
N ARG A 12 3.32 -15.98 -18.28
CA ARG A 12 3.44 -14.56 -17.95
C ARG A 12 2.17 -14.00 -17.30
N ARG A 13 0.99 -14.32 -17.85
CA ARG A 13 -0.30 -13.95 -17.24
C ARG A 13 -0.47 -14.53 -15.84
N ALA A 14 -0.19 -15.81 -15.64
CA ALA A 14 -0.29 -16.45 -14.33
C ALA A 14 0.64 -15.81 -13.29
N ARG A 15 1.84 -15.39 -13.69
CA ARG A 15 2.80 -14.70 -12.81
C ARG A 15 2.32 -13.29 -12.42
N VAL A 16 1.75 -12.55 -13.37
CA VAL A 16 1.13 -11.22 -13.11
C VAL A 16 -0.09 -11.36 -12.20
N LEU A 17 -0.94 -12.35 -12.43
CA LEU A 17 -2.14 -12.59 -11.63
C LEU A 17 -1.79 -12.99 -10.19
N ARG A 18 -0.81 -13.88 -10.00
CA ARG A 18 -0.30 -14.25 -8.68
C ARG A 18 0.23 -13.03 -7.93
N ARG A 19 1.02 -12.19 -8.60
CA ARG A 19 1.54 -10.94 -8.00
C ARG A 19 0.41 -10.00 -7.59
N SER A 20 -0.57 -9.80 -8.47
CA SER A 20 -1.73 -8.95 -8.18
C SER A 20 -2.57 -9.51 -7.02
N ALA A 21 -2.75 -10.84 -6.94
CA ALA A 21 -3.44 -11.48 -5.84
C ALA A 21 -2.69 -11.33 -4.50
N THR A 22 -1.36 -11.44 -4.51
CA THR A 22 -0.54 -11.20 -3.31
C THR A 22 -0.62 -9.74 -2.85
N GLU A 23 -0.58 -8.78 -3.78
CA GLU A 23 -0.76 -7.35 -3.46
C GLU A 23 -2.14 -7.08 -2.82
N VAL A 24 -3.20 -7.65 -3.40
CA VAL A 24 -4.57 -7.55 -2.84
C VAL A 24 -4.67 -8.22 -1.47
N PHE A 25 -4.03 -9.38 -1.28
CA PHE A 25 -4.00 -10.06 0.01
C PHE A 25 -3.36 -9.19 1.10
N PHE A 26 -2.19 -8.59 0.84
CA PHE A 26 -1.56 -7.69 1.82
C PHE A 26 -2.38 -6.43 2.07
N ALA A 27 -3.01 -5.86 1.04
CA ALA A 27 -3.90 -4.72 1.20
C ALA A 27 -5.10 -5.05 2.10
N MET A 28 -5.75 -6.20 1.89
CA MET A 28 -6.85 -6.66 2.75
C MET A 28 -6.37 -6.94 4.18
N LEU A 29 -5.19 -7.54 4.33
CA LEU A 29 -4.61 -7.85 5.65
C LEU A 29 -4.27 -6.56 6.42
N PHE A 30 -3.78 -5.54 5.72
CA PHE A 30 -3.56 -4.21 6.30
C PHE A 30 -4.86 -3.54 6.74
N VAL A 31 -5.89 -3.54 5.88
CA VAL A 31 -7.20 -3.00 6.24
C VAL A 31 -7.80 -3.73 7.44
N ALA A 32 -7.73 -5.07 7.45
CA ALA A 32 -8.17 -5.88 8.59
C ALA A 32 -7.40 -5.54 9.87
N ALA A 33 -6.07 -5.39 9.80
CA ALA A 33 -5.24 -4.99 10.93
C ALA A 33 -5.63 -3.63 11.51
N VAL A 34 -5.89 -2.65 10.64
CA VAL A 34 -6.32 -1.30 11.05
C VAL A 34 -7.71 -1.34 11.68
N LEU A 35 -8.66 -2.07 11.10
CA LEU A 35 -10.03 -2.19 11.66
C LEU A 35 -10.05 -2.91 13.01
N ILE A 36 -9.24 -3.97 13.16
CA ILE A 36 -9.08 -4.66 14.45
C ILE A 36 -8.46 -3.71 15.47
N GLY A 37 -7.41 -2.97 15.10
CA GLY A 37 -6.79 -1.99 15.98
C GLY A 37 -7.76 -0.89 16.43
N ASP A 38 -8.55 -0.34 15.51
CA ASP A 38 -9.55 0.69 15.80
C ASP A 38 -10.63 0.18 16.76
N ARG A 39 -11.17 -1.03 16.51
CA ARG A 39 -12.16 -1.68 17.40
C ARG A 39 -11.61 -2.03 18.78
N SER A 40 -10.35 -2.45 18.86
CA SER A 40 -9.73 -2.85 20.14
C SER A 40 -9.27 -1.66 20.99
N ALA A 41 -8.97 -0.51 20.36
CA ALA A 41 -8.50 0.68 21.05
C ALA A 41 -9.59 1.70 21.40
N SER A 42 -10.82 1.53 20.91
CA SER A 42 -11.93 2.48 21.10
C SER A 42 -12.55 2.52 22.51
N GLY A 43 -12.07 1.70 23.46
CA GLY A 43 -12.52 1.73 24.85
C GLY A 43 -11.68 2.68 25.72
N GLN A 44 -12.32 3.53 26.54
CA GLN A 44 -11.61 4.40 27.50
C GLN A 44 -10.73 3.61 28.48
N ASP A 45 -11.13 2.37 28.82
CA ASP A 45 -10.37 1.43 29.67
C ASP A 45 -9.54 0.41 28.89
N ALA A 46 -9.31 0.63 27.59
CA ALA A 46 -8.46 -0.26 26.80
C ALA A 46 -7.06 -0.29 27.41
N ALA A 47 -6.69 -1.45 27.94
CA ALA A 47 -5.41 -1.65 28.58
C ALA A 47 -4.26 -1.36 27.62
N LEU A 48 -3.15 -0.86 28.16
CA LEU A 48 -2.03 -0.32 27.39
C LEU A 48 -1.48 -1.32 26.35
N TYR A 49 -1.55 -2.63 26.64
CA TYR A 49 -1.19 -3.69 25.71
C TYR A 49 -2.07 -3.74 24.45
N MET A 50 -3.38 -3.45 24.54
CA MET A 50 -4.28 -3.40 23.39
C MET A 50 -3.98 -2.22 22.47
N LYS A 51 -3.61 -1.06 23.05
CA LYS A 51 -3.21 0.13 22.29
C LYS A 51 -1.90 -0.09 21.53
N ILE A 52 -0.92 -0.73 22.17
CA ILE A 52 0.33 -1.13 21.49
C ILE A 52 0.03 -2.11 20.36
N LEU A 53 -0.86 -3.08 20.58
CA LEU A 53 -1.21 -4.07 19.57
C LEU A 53 -1.97 -3.44 18.39
N ALA A 54 -2.85 -2.48 18.66
CA ALA A 54 -3.59 -1.73 17.64
C ALA A 54 -2.67 -0.95 16.69
N VAL A 55 -1.56 -0.40 17.19
CA VAL A 55 -0.55 0.30 16.38
C VAL A 55 0.48 -0.67 15.78
N GLY A 56 0.86 -1.69 16.54
CA GLY A 56 1.89 -2.65 16.16
C GLY A 56 1.46 -3.59 15.04
N LEU A 57 0.19 -4.01 14.99
CA LEU A 57 -0.29 -4.95 13.96
C LEU A 57 -0.21 -4.34 12.56
N PRO A 58 -0.76 -3.14 12.28
CA PRO A 58 -0.64 -2.51 10.96
C PRO A 58 0.82 -2.26 10.58
N LEU A 59 1.66 -1.83 11.53
CA LEU A 59 3.10 -1.61 11.31
C LEU A 59 3.83 -2.88 10.89
N LEU A 60 3.54 -4.01 11.56
CA LEU A 60 4.14 -5.30 11.22
C LEU A 60 3.73 -5.73 9.82
N VAL A 61 2.45 -5.60 9.48
CA VAL A 61 1.92 -5.96 8.16
C VAL A 61 2.57 -5.13 7.06
N VAL A 62 2.68 -3.81 7.23
CA VAL A 62 3.36 -2.92 6.28
C VAL A 62 4.85 -3.29 6.16
N THR A 63 5.51 -3.61 7.27
CA THR A 63 6.93 -3.98 7.28
C THR A 63 7.15 -5.29 6.50
N VAL A 64 6.33 -6.31 6.73
CA VAL A 64 6.40 -7.59 6.00
C VAL A 64 6.10 -7.38 4.52
N TRP A 65 5.08 -6.59 4.20
CA TRP A 65 4.72 -6.27 2.81
C TRP A 65 5.87 -5.54 2.11
N TRP A 66 6.49 -4.56 2.77
CA TRP A 66 7.64 -3.83 2.23
C TRP A 66 8.84 -4.76 1.98
N LEU A 67 9.18 -5.66 2.91
CA LEU A 67 10.25 -6.63 2.73
C LEU A 67 9.99 -7.57 1.55
N PHE A 68 8.74 -8.02 1.38
CA PHE A 68 8.33 -8.81 0.23
C PHE A 68 8.50 -8.03 -1.07
N TYR A 69 8.07 -6.76 -1.09
CA TYR A 69 8.18 -5.89 -2.26
C TYR A 69 9.64 -5.56 -2.60
N ALA A 70 10.49 -5.33 -1.60
CA ALA A 70 11.92 -5.08 -1.77
C ALA A 70 12.61 -6.29 -2.44
N LYS A 71 12.34 -7.52 -1.97
CA LYS A 71 12.84 -8.74 -2.62
C LYS A 71 12.36 -8.86 -4.07
N LEU A 72 11.09 -8.52 -4.32
CA LEU A 72 10.52 -8.50 -5.66
C LEU A 72 11.25 -7.50 -6.58
N ILE A 73 11.51 -6.30 -6.09
CA ILE A 73 12.22 -5.24 -6.83
C ILE A 73 13.66 -5.66 -7.16
N THR A 74 14.36 -6.33 -6.24
CA THR A 74 15.72 -6.82 -6.49
C THR A 74 15.78 -7.93 -7.55
N SER A 75 14.68 -8.64 -7.80
CA SER A 75 14.59 -9.69 -8.82
C SER A 75 14.26 -9.18 -10.23
N LEU A 76 13.94 -7.89 -10.37
CA LEU A 76 13.59 -7.26 -11.64
C LEU A 76 14.85 -6.86 -12.42
N GLY A 77 14.73 -6.77 -13.75
CA GLY A 77 15.77 -6.20 -14.61
C GLY A 77 16.03 -4.72 -14.28
N GLU A 78 17.18 -4.20 -14.69
CA GLU A 78 17.66 -2.88 -14.27
C GLU A 78 16.71 -1.73 -14.64
N PHE A 79 16.11 -1.80 -15.82
CA PHE A 79 15.10 -0.86 -16.29
C PHE A 79 13.80 -0.94 -15.48
N GLU A 80 13.28 -2.15 -15.27
CA GLU A 80 12.06 -2.39 -14.49
C GLU A 80 12.24 -1.98 -13.02
N ARG A 81 13.42 -2.23 -12.45
CA ARG A 81 13.80 -1.80 -11.10
C ARG A 81 13.80 -0.29 -10.99
N ALA A 82 14.42 0.44 -11.93
CA ALA A 82 14.44 1.90 -11.91
C ALA A 82 13.02 2.49 -11.99
N MET A 83 12.16 1.93 -12.82
CA MET A 83 10.77 2.37 -12.96
C MET A 83 9.94 2.06 -11.70
N ALA A 84 10.13 0.87 -11.10
CA ALA A 84 9.48 0.49 -9.85
C ALA A 84 9.91 1.40 -8.68
N THR A 85 11.20 1.71 -8.56
CA THR A 85 11.70 2.60 -7.50
C THR A 85 11.20 4.04 -7.67
N ARG A 86 11.18 4.57 -8.90
CA ARG A 86 10.65 5.92 -9.18
C ARG A 86 9.17 6.03 -8.87
N SER A 87 8.36 5.06 -9.30
CA SER A 87 6.92 5.05 -9.00
C SER A 87 6.65 4.94 -7.49
N LEU A 88 7.44 4.13 -6.78
CA LEU A 88 7.35 4.03 -5.32
C LEU A 88 7.70 5.36 -4.64
N ALA A 89 8.80 6.01 -5.04
CA ALA A 89 9.22 7.31 -4.49
C ALA A 89 8.14 8.39 -4.69
N ILE A 90 7.57 8.48 -5.89
CA ILE A 90 6.49 9.43 -6.20
C ILE A 90 5.27 9.13 -5.33
N SER A 91 4.84 7.88 -5.26
CA SER A 91 3.66 7.51 -4.46
C SER A 91 3.84 7.78 -2.97
N CYS A 92 5.05 7.56 -2.44
CA CYS A 92 5.40 7.85 -1.06
C CYS A 92 5.37 9.37 -0.81
N GLY A 93 5.95 10.16 -1.72
CA GLY A 93 5.91 11.61 -1.66
C GLY A 93 4.49 12.18 -1.66
N VAL A 94 3.63 11.70 -2.56
CA VAL A 94 2.21 12.11 -2.61
C VAL A 94 1.49 11.71 -1.33
N THR A 95 1.70 10.49 -0.83
CA THR A 95 1.07 10.02 0.41
C THR A 95 1.47 10.89 1.59
N LEU A 96 2.77 11.15 1.74
CA LEU A 96 3.33 11.97 2.81
C LEU A 96 2.81 13.41 2.73
N TRP A 97 2.71 13.98 1.53
CA TRP A 97 2.15 15.31 1.32
C TRP A 97 0.67 15.36 1.74
N VAL A 98 -0.15 14.40 1.30
CA VAL A 98 -1.59 14.34 1.66
C VAL A 98 -1.79 14.14 3.16
N THR A 99 -1.04 13.22 3.79
CA THR A 99 -1.15 13.00 5.24
C THR A 99 -0.70 14.22 6.04
N THR A 100 0.35 14.91 5.59
CA THR A 100 0.84 16.14 6.23
C THR A 100 -0.18 17.27 6.07
N ALA A 101 -0.68 17.49 4.85
CA ALA A 101 -1.68 18.51 4.58
C ALA A 101 -2.96 18.30 5.39
N TRP A 102 -3.40 17.04 5.51
CA TRP A 102 -4.57 16.71 6.33
C TRP A 102 -4.32 16.89 7.83
N GLY A 103 -3.14 16.48 8.31
CA GLY A 103 -2.73 16.71 9.71
C GLY A 103 -2.72 18.20 10.06
N LEU A 104 -2.20 19.05 9.16
CA LEU A 104 -2.23 20.51 9.32
C LEU A 104 -3.66 21.07 9.27
N ALA A 105 -4.55 20.52 8.44
CA ALA A 105 -5.94 20.94 8.41
C ALA A 105 -6.70 20.61 9.71
N ILE A 106 -6.40 19.47 10.34
CA ILE A 106 -6.95 19.14 11.68
C ILE A 106 -6.44 20.16 12.71
N GLU A 107 -5.13 20.42 12.73
CA GLU A 107 -4.51 21.27 13.74
C GLU A 107 -4.95 22.75 13.63
N PHE A 108 -4.97 23.29 12.41
CA PHE A 108 -5.15 24.74 12.20
C PHE A 108 -6.55 25.15 11.74
N ALA A 109 -7.29 24.25 11.06
CA ALA A 109 -8.61 24.56 10.53
C ALA A 109 -9.76 23.87 11.29
N GLY A 110 -9.45 23.14 12.38
CA GLY A 110 -10.44 22.40 13.14
C GLY A 110 -11.15 21.33 12.32
N ALA A 111 -10.49 20.81 11.27
CA ALA A 111 -11.06 19.77 10.43
C ALA A 111 -11.40 18.53 11.29
N PRO A 112 -12.50 17.81 10.98
CA PRO A 112 -12.89 16.65 11.76
C PRO A 112 -11.77 15.60 11.74
N GLY A 113 -11.46 15.05 12.92
CA GLY A 113 -10.51 13.96 13.06
C GLY A 113 -10.98 12.76 12.24
N LEU A 114 -10.29 12.48 11.13
CA LEU A 114 -10.53 11.26 10.37
C LEU A 114 -9.96 10.08 11.18
N SER A 115 -10.78 9.06 11.44
CA SER A 115 -10.27 7.79 11.95
C SER A 115 -9.19 7.27 10.99
N LEU A 116 -8.09 6.72 11.52
CA LEU A 116 -7.01 6.11 10.73
C LEU A 116 -7.55 5.04 9.77
N ALA A 117 -8.71 4.44 10.08
CA ALA A 117 -9.42 3.50 9.21
C ALA A 117 -9.80 4.09 7.83
N LEU A 118 -9.93 5.41 7.70
CA LEU A 118 -10.23 6.11 6.44
C LEU A 118 -8.98 6.58 5.70
N ILE A 119 -7.88 6.82 6.41
CA ILE A 119 -6.62 7.30 5.81
C ILE A 119 -5.94 6.18 4.99
N ALA A 120 -5.96 4.95 5.52
CA ALA A 120 -5.43 3.76 4.87
C ALA A 120 -6.02 3.48 3.46
N PRO A 121 -7.34 3.39 3.27
CA PRO A 121 -7.93 3.19 1.95
C PRO A 121 -7.73 4.39 1.01
N LEU A 122 -7.67 5.61 1.54
CA LEU A 122 -7.45 6.82 0.73
C LEU A 122 -6.04 6.85 0.15
N ALA A 123 -5.02 6.46 0.95
CA ALA A 123 -3.66 6.25 0.47
C ALA A 123 -3.57 5.12 -0.58
N ALA A 124 -4.30 4.01 -0.37
CA ALA A 124 -4.35 2.90 -1.33
C ALA A 124 -5.01 3.29 -2.66
N ILE A 125 -6.05 4.13 -2.63
CA ILE A 125 -6.69 4.69 -3.83
C ILE A 125 -5.71 5.61 -4.58
N ILE A 126 -5.02 6.51 -3.86
CA ILE A 126 -4.02 7.41 -4.48
C ILE A 126 -2.90 6.60 -5.14
N TYR A 127 -2.37 5.57 -4.47
CA TYR A 127 -1.36 4.68 -5.04
C TYR A 127 -1.87 3.98 -6.31
N SER A 128 -3.09 3.44 -6.26
CA SER A 128 -3.71 2.73 -7.38
C SER A 128 -3.96 3.63 -8.58
N VAL A 129 -4.45 4.86 -8.35
CA VAL A 129 -4.66 5.87 -9.40
C VAL A 129 -3.34 6.31 -10.01
N THR A 130 -2.32 6.57 -9.19
CA THR A 130 -0.98 6.95 -9.68
C THR A 130 -0.38 5.84 -10.55
N ARG A 131 -0.51 4.58 -10.12
CA ARG A 131 -0.04 3.41 -10.88
C ARG A 131 -0.82 3.23 -12.19
N ALA A 132 -2.13 3.44 -12.19
CA ALA A 132 -2.96 3.36 -13.38
C ALA A 132 -2.61 4.45 -14.41
N ILE A 133 -2.37 5.69 -13.96
CA ILE A 133 -1.93 6.80 -14.81
C ILE A 133 -0.58 6.47 -15.46
N PHE A 134 0.40 6.02 -14.67
CA PHE A 134 1.71 5.63 -15.22
C PHE A 134 1.60 4.51 -16.26
N HIS A 135 0.72 3.53 -16.04
CA HIS A 135 0.51 2.44 -16.99
C HIS A 135 -0.22 2.89 -18.28
N PHE A 136 -1.01 3.95 -18.23
CA PHE A 136 -1.66 4.53 -19.42
C PHE A 136 -0.73 5.47 -20.19
N VAL A 137 0.13 6.22 -19.49
CA VAL A 137 1.02 7.22 -20.09
C VAL A 137 2.27 6.59 -20.75
N TYR A 138 2.77 5.47 -20.22
CA TYR A 138 3.97 4.78 -20.74
C TYR A 138 3.66 3.55 -21.60
N ARG A 139 2.45 3.47 -22.15
CA ARG A 139 2.06 2.42 -23.09
C ARG A 139 2.26 2.90 -24.53
#